data_AF-Q89UZ1-F1
#
_entry.id   AF-Q89UZ1-F1
#
_cell.length_a   1.000
_cell.length_b   1.000
_cell.length_c   1.000
_cell.angle_alpha   90.00
_cell.angle_beta   90.00
_cell.angle_gamma   90.00
#
_symmetry.space_group_name_H-M   'P 1'
#
loop_
_entity.id
_entity.type
_entity.pdbx_description
1 polymer ?
#
loop_
_entity_poly.entity_id
_entity_poly.type
_entity_poly.pdbx_seq_one_letter_code
_entity_poly.pdbx_strand_id
1 'polypeptide(L)'
;MSADKLNHSTEGMIQVIGHHIPYEVRMMRQTYAMLADGATCLWYSQTVLNALIESFAIHARSLIEFFSGDHSPSENTAAAKHFAKSTFTPCSEEGPSRTLLGKLNAQIAHPSYSRSDKPEDKLTAVDRTELMQFIEKELKRFSQEIKTTYEKHWPSDMIAKQASGSDQPVVRVSGPAGATSQIGIIGPTIPAAPSGPTGPTFTYRTNGS
;
A
#
# COMPACT_ATOMS: atom_id res chain seq x y z
N MET A 1 25.78 10.43 -2.94
CA MET A 1 25.91 9.43 -4.03
C MET A 1 24.81 9.70 -5.04
N SER A 2 25.10 9.73 -6.34
CA SER A 2 24.11 10.02 -7.39
C SER A 2 23.08 8.90 -7.51
N ALA A 3 21.81 9.23 -7.77
CA ALA A 3 20.71 8.29 -7.98
C ALA A 3 20.99 7.27 -9.10
N ASP A 4 21.81 7.63 -10.09
CA ASP A 4 22.20 6.77 -11.21
C ASP A 4 22.99 5.51 -10.81
N LYS A 5 23.56 5.46 -9.59
CA LYS A 5 24.37 4.32 -9.13
C LYS A 5 23.60 3.24 -8.38
N LEU A 6 22.32 3.45 -8.06
CA LEU A 6 21.52 2.47 -7.31
C LEU A 6 20.84 1.44 -8.23
N ASN A 7 20.63 1.77 -9.50
CA ASN A 7 19.94 0.89 -10.46
C ASN A 7 20.72 -0.41 -10.65
N HIS A 8 20.17 -1.52 -10.13
CA HIS A 8 20.71 -2.88 -10.14
C HIS A 8 22.04 -3.12 -9.41
N SER A 9 22.54 -2.16 -8.63
CA SER A 9 23.61 -2.46 -7.66
C SER A 9 23.15 -3.50 -6.65
N THR A 10 24.09 -4.27 -6.07
CA THR A 10 23.76 -5.22 -5.00
C THR A 10 23.06 -4.53 -3.83
N GLU A 11 23.51 -3.33 -3.47
CA GLU A 11 22.91 -2.50 -2.43
C GLU A 11 21.49 -2.05 -2.79
N GLY A 12 21.26 -1.60 -4.03
CA GLY A 12 19.93 -1.19 -4.50
C GLY A 12 18.94 -2.35 -4.50
N MET A 13 19.37 -3.54 -4.94
CA MET A 13 18.56 -4.76 -4.88
C MET A 13 18.24 -5.14 -3.43
N ILE A 14 19.22 -5.06 -2.52
CA ILE A 14 19.01 -5.30 -1.09
C ILE A 14 18.00 -4.29 -0.51
N GLN A 15 18.06 -3.02 -0.91
CA GLN A 15 17.12 -2.00 -0.45
C GLN A 15 15.68 -2.28 -0.94
N VAL A 16 15.52 -2.72 -2.18
CA VAL A 16 14.20 -3.12 -2.71
C VAL A 16 13.60 -4.24 -1.89
N ILE A 17 14.35 -5.34 -1.70
CA ILE A 17 13.81 -6.53 -1.03
C ILE A 17 13.66 -6.36 0.48
N GLY A 18 14.56 -5.63 1.13
CA GLY A 18 14.56 -5.44 2.58
C GLY A 18 13.74 -4.26 3.08
N HIS A 19 13.41 -3.31 2.20
CA HIS A 19 12.71 -2.09 2.61
C HIS A 19 11.49 -1.76 1.74
N HIS A 20 11.67 -1.58 0.42
CA HIS A 20 10.58 -1.08 -0.44
C HIS A 20 9.41 -2.05 -0.54
N ILE A 21 9.66 -3.32 -0.90
CA ILE A 21 8.57 -4.31 -1.00
C ILE A 21 7.89 -4.54 0.36
N PRO A 22 8.61 -4.73 1.48
CA PRO A 22 7.98 -4.81 2.80
C PRO A 22 7.17 -3.57 3.19
N TYR A 23 7.63 -2.37 2.81
CA TYR A 23 6.90 -1.13 3.04
C TYR A 23 5.55 -1.13 2.30
N GLU A 24 5.55 -1.44 1.01
CA GLU A 24 4.33 -1.53 0.19
C GLU A 24 3.33 -2.53 0.80
N VAL A 25 3.78 -3.72 1.21
CA VAL A 25 2.94 -4.74 1.87
C VAL A 25 2.36 -4.23 3.18
N ARG A 26 3.17 -3.61 4.04
CA ARG A 26 2.69 -3.08 5.33
C ARG A 26 1.67 -1.96 5.14
N MET A 27 1.91 -1.06 4.20
CA MET A 27 0.98 0.03 3.91
C MET A 27 -0.34 -0.49 3.35
N MET A 28 -0.31 -1.45 2.42
CA MET A 28 -1.52 -2.12 1.92
C MET A 28 -2.29 -2.80 3.07
N ARG A 29 -1.62 -3.63 3.89
CA ARG A 29 -2.23 -4.31 5.06
C ARG A 29 -2.86 -3.32 6.02
N GLN A 30 -2.14 -2.25 6.36
CA GLN A 30 -2.58 -1.26 7.35
C GLN A 30 -3.79 -0.47 6.85
N THR A 31 -3.75 0.01 5.60
CA THR A 31 -4.87 0.75 4.99
C THR A 31 -6.10 -0.14 4.83
N TYR A 32 -5.92 -1.41 4.46
CA TYR A 32 -7.00 -2.39 4.44
C TYR A 32 -7.63 -2.60 5.82
N ALA A 33 -6.82 -2.81 6.86
CA ALA A 33 -7.29 -2.97 8.24
C ALA A 33 -8.04 -1.71 8.73
N MET A 34 -7.49 -0.52 8.47
CA MET A 34 -8.14 0.75 8.81
C MET A 34 -9.45 0.97 8.05
N LEU A 35 -9.60 0.45 6.83
CA LEU A 35 -10.87 0.50 6.09
C LEU A 35 -11.90 -0.48 6.65
N ALA A 36 -11.47 -1.66 7.10
CA ALA A 36 -12.34 -2.64 7.76
C ALA A 36 -12.84 -2.11 9.12
N ASP A 37 -11.93 -1.56 9.94
CA ASP A 37 -12.25 -0.97 11.23
C ASP A 37 -12.99 0.36 11.08
N GLY A 38 -12.53 1.21 10.16
CA GLY A 38 -13.07 2.56 9.91
C GLY A 38 -14.50 2.56 9.37
N ALA A 39 -14.91 1.50 8.66
CA ALA A 39 -16.31 1.31 8.27
C ALA A 39 -17.26 1.22 9.48
N THR A 40 -16.75 0.88 10.67
CA THR A 40 -17.53 0.80 11.91
C THR A 40 -17.41 2.07 12.77
N CYS A 41 -16.58 3.04 12.37
CA CYS A 41 -16.10 4.07 13.26
C CYS A 41 -16.63 5.46 12.84
N LEU A 42 -17.64 5.95 13.56
CA LEU A 42 -18.46 7.14 13.24
C LEU A 42 -17.69 8.47 13.07
N TRP A 43 -16.41 8.54 13.43
CA TRP A 43 -15.59 9.75 13.30
C TRP A 43 -14.72 9.81 12.05
N TYR A 44 -14.70 8.77 11.21
CA TYR A 44 -14.04 8.86 9.91
C TYR A 44 -14.86 9.73 8.97
N SER A 45 -14.33 10.90 8.60
CA SER A 45 -14.90 11.68 7.51
C SER A 45 -14.74 10.95 6.18
N GLN A 46 -15.64 11.21 5.23
CA GLN A 46 -15.55 10.65 3.88
C GLN A 46 -14.20 10.93 3.21
N THR A 47 -13.60 12.08 3.51
CA THR A 47 -12.26 12.45 3.02
C THR A 47 -11.18 11.47 3.48
N VAL A 48 -11.22 11.05 4.76
CA VAL A 48 -10.25 10.09 5.28
C VAL A 48 -10.49 8.71 4.68
N LEU A 49 -11.75 8.29 4.52
CA LEU A 49 -12.07 7.03 3.84
C LEU A 49 -11.56 7.01 2.40
N ASN A 50 -11.74 8.10 1.65
CA ASN A 50 -11.22 8.22 0.29
C ASN A 50 -9.69 8.15 0.27
N ALA A 51 -9.01 8.88 1.15
CA ALA A 51 -7.55 8.85 1.25
C ALA A 51 -7.01 7.44 1.59
N LEU A 52 -7.71 6.69 2.46
CA LEU A 52 -7.37 5.31 2.76
C LEU A 52 -7.59 4.38 1.56
N ILE A 53 -8.68 4.55 0.80
CA ILE A 53 -8.94 3.78 -0.42
C ILE A 53 -7.87 4.05 -1.48
N GLU A 54 -7.51 5.32 -1.69
CA GLU A 54 -6.47 5.73 -2.63
C GLU A 54 -5.10 5.18 -2.20
N SER A 55 -4.78 5.26 -0.90
CA SER A 55 -3.54 4.69 -0.35
C SER A 55 -3.51 3.17 -0.49
N PHE A 56 -4.59 2.46 -0.18
CA PHE A 56 -4.69 1.02 -0.45
C PHE A 56 -4.46 0.72 -1.94
N ALA A 57 -5.12 1.46 -2.82
CA ALA A 57 -5.08 1.24 -4.25
C ALA A 57 -3.66 1.39 -4.83
N ILE A 58 -2.92 2.43 -4.44
CA ILE A 58 -1.56 2.65 -4.96
C ILE A 58 -0.61 1.53 -4.53
N HIS A 59 -0.67 1.11 -3.26
CA HIS A 59 0.18 0.04 -2.74
C HIS A 59 -0.19 -1.32 -3.35
N ALA A 60 -1.49 -1.61 -3.49
CA ALA A 60 -1.95 -2.84 -4.15
C ALA A 60 -1.50 -2.90 -5.61
N ARG A 61 -1.60 -1.79 -6.35
CA ARG A 61 -1.14 -1.72 -7.75
C ARG A 61 0.37 -1.95 -7.86
N SER A 62 1.17 -1.27 -7.03
CA SER A 62 2.64 -1.45 -7.00
C SER A 62 3.02 -2.92 -6.78
N LEU A 63 2.36 -3.60 -5.85
CA LEU A 63 2.61 -5.02 -5.56
C LEU A 63 2.17 -5.93 -6.72
N ILE A 64 1.04 -5.65 -7.36
CA ILE A 64 0.62 -6.40 -8.56
C ILE A 64 1.65 -6.23 -9.68
N GLU A 65 2.13 -5.01 -9.94
CA GLU A 65 3.17 -4.77 -10.95
C GLU A 65 4.47 -5.52 -10.61
N PHE A 66 4.87 -5.54 -9.33
CA PHE A 66 6.03 -6.30 -8.87
C PHE A 66 5.87 -7.82 -9.06
N PHE A 67 4.72 -8.39 -8.70
CA PHE A 67 4.49 -9.84 -8.77
C PHE A 67 4.16 -10.32 -10.19
N SER A 68 3.47 -9.52 -11.01
CA SER A 68 3.06 -9.87 -12.38
C SER A 68 4.07 -9.46 -13.45
N GLY A 69 5.03 -8.59 -13.13
CA GLY A 69 5.99 -8.07 -14.09
C GLY A 69 6.79 -9.17 -14.78
N ASP A 70 6.56 -9.34 -16.09
CA ASP A 70 7.42 -10.11 -17.01
C ASP A 70 8.46 -9.22 -17.69
N HIS A 71 8.63 -8.01 -17.19
CA HIS A 71 9.57 -7.07 -17.77
C HIS A 71 10.99 -7.61 -17.54
N SER A 72 11.76 -7.70 -18.63
CA SER A 72 13.22 -7.62 -18.54
C SER A 72 13.52 -6.44 -17.62
N PRO A 73 14.52 -6.51 -16.72
CA PRO A 73 14.88 -5.39 -15.86
C PRO A 73 15.10 -4.15 -16.73
N SER A 74 14.07 -3.33 -16.88
CA SER A 74 14.21 -1.97 -17.33
C SER A 74 14.85 -1.26 -16.15
N GLU A 75 15.72 -0.30 -16.45
CA GLU A 75 16.65 0.26 -15.48
C GLU A 75 15.98 0.84 -14.22
N ASN A 76 14.65 1.04 -14.23
CA ASN A 76 13.89 1.71 -13.19
C ASN A 76 12.78 0.88 -12.53
N THR A 77 12.57 -0.39 -12.86
CA THR A 77 11.44 -1.18 -12.29
C THR A 77 11.90 -2.54 -11.75
N ALA A 78 11.64 -2.76 -10.46
CA ALA A 78 11.90 -4.04 -9.81
C ALA A 78 10.73 -5.02 -10.03
N ALA A 79 11.04 -6.29 -10.27
CA ALA A 79 10.08 -7.37 -10.41
C ALA A 79 10.47 -8.57 -9.53
N ALA A 80 9.50 -9.37 -9.11
CA ALA A 80 9.72 -10.54 -8.26
C ALA A 80 10.75 -11.51 -8.86
N LYS A 81 10.76 -11.70 -10.19
CA LYS A 81 11.74 -12.55 -10.89
C LYS A 81 13.20 -12.12 -10.67
N HIS A 82 13.48 -10.85 -10.36
CA HIS A 82 14.84 -10.40 -10.06
C HIS A 82 15.38 -10.99 -8.75
N PHE A 83 14.48 -11.28 -7.80
CA PHE A 83 14.78 -11.74 -6.44
C PHE A 83 14.47 -13.21 -6.20
N ALA A 84 13.63 -13.83 -7.04
CA ALA A 84 13.19 -15.22 -6.90
C ALA A 84 14.03 -16.21 -7.71
N LYS A 85 14.02 -17.47 -7.29
CA LYS A 85 14.62 -18.61 -8.02
C LYS A 85 14.04 -18.69 -9.43
N SER A 86 14.77 -19.30 -10.36
CA SER A 86 14.34 -19.46 -11.76
C SER A 86 13.05 -20.28 -11.93
N THR A 87 12.67 -21.03 -10.90
CA THR A 87 11.42 -21.81 -10.79
C THR A 87 10.19 -20.95 -10.47
N PHE A 88 10.37 -19.69 -10.06
CA PHE A 88 9.27 -18.81 -9.73
C PHE A 88 8.56 -18.32 -11.00
N THR A 89 7.31 -18.74 -11.16
CA THR A 89 6.41 -18.22 -12.20
C THR A 89 5.42 -17.23 -11.58
N PRO A 90 5.51 -15.93 -11.91
CA PRO A 90 4.50 -14.93 -11.61
C PRO A 90 3.07 -15.39 -11.90
N CYS A 91 2.14 -15.12 -10.97
CA CYS A 91 0.71 -15.24 -11.24
C CYS A 91 0.30 -16.59 -11.87
N SER A 92 0.84 -17.70 -11.37
CA SER A 92 0.68 -19.03 -11.98
C SER A 92 -0.76 -19.56 -12.01
N GLU A 93 -1.71 -18.84 -11.41
CA GLU A 93 -3.12 -19.24 -11.24
C GLU A 93 -4.11 -18.12 -11.66
N GLU A 94 -3.74 -17.32 -12.66
CA GLU A 94 -4.48 -16.14 -13.15
C GLU A 94 -4.43 -14.94 -12.18
N GLY A 95 -4.13 -13.76 -12.73
CA GLY A 95 -4.08 -12.50 -11.97
C GLY A 95 -5.49 -11.94 -11.70
N PRO A 96 -5.59 -10.77 -11.03
CA PRO A 96 -6.86 -10.07 -10.85
C PRO A 96 -7.52 -9.82 -12.22
N SER A 97 -8.85 -9.89 -12.26
CA SER A 97 -9.60 -9.67 -13.51
C SER A 97 -9.30 -8.30 -14.12
N ARG A 98 -9.40 -8.18 -15.46
CA ARG A 98 -9.22 -6.88 -16.14
C ARG A 98 -10.16 -5.80 -15.61
N THR A 99 -11.39 -6.19 -15.26
CA THR A 99 -12.38 -5.31 -14.65
C THR A 99 -11.90 -4.78 -13.29
N LEU A 100 -11.40 -5.67 -12.43
CA LEU A 100 -10.88 -5.31 -11.12
C LEU A 100 -9.65 -4.39 -11.22
N LEU A 101 -8.73 -4.68 -12.15
CA LEU A 101 -7.59 -3.80 -12.43
C LEU A 101 -8.03 -2.44 -12.97
N GLY A 102 -9.09 -2.39 -13.79
CA GLY A 102 -9.69 -1.14 -14.25
C GLY A 102 -10.21 -0.27 -13.11
N LYS A 103 -10.95 -0.88 -12.17
CA LYS A 103 -11.44 -0.19 -10.96
C LYS A 103 -10.30 0.32 -10.08
N LEU A 104 -9.26 -0.50 -9.90
CA LEU A 104 -8.06 -0.14 -9.13
C LEU A 104 -7.37 1.09 -9.73
N ASN A 105 -7.13 1.07 -11.05
CA ASN A 105 -6.48 2.18 -11.76
C ASN A 105 -7.30 3.48 -11.71
N ALA A 106 -8.63 3.38 -11.75
CA ALA A 106 -9.53 4.52 -11.64
C ALA A 106 -9.47 5.22 -10.26
N GLN A 107 -9.01 4.55 -9.20
CA GLN A 107 -8.77 5.19 -7.90
C GLN A 107 -7.46 5.99 -7.85
N ILE A 108 -6.52 5.73 -8.76
CA ILE A 108 -5.20 6.38 -8.76
C ILE A 108 -5.18 7.55 -9.75
N ALA A 109 -5.81 7.39 -10.92
CA ALA A 109 -5.86 8.41 -11.97
C ALA A 109 -7.12 9.30 -11.86
N HIS A 110 -7.05 10.33 -11.01
CA HIS A 110 -8.18 11.18 -10.64
C HIS A 110 -8.85 11.98 -11.78
N PRO A 111 -8.13 12.67 -12.69
CA PRO A 111 -8.74 13.38 -13.81
C PRO A 111 -8.78 12.51 -15.06
N SER A 112 -9.74 11.58 -15.14
CA SER A 112 -9.98 10.79 -16.35
C SER A 112 -11.46 10.82 -16.74
N TYR A 113 -11.75 10.77 -18.04
CA TYR A 113 -13.12 10.66 -18.57
C TYR A 113 -13.82 9.35 -18.16
N SER A 114 -13.07 8.40 -17.62
CA SER A 114 -13.51 7.08 -17.18
C SER A 114 -13.94 7.01 -15.70
N ARG A 115 -13.86 8.11 -14.95
CA ARG A 115 -14.29 8.11 -13.55
C ARG A 115 -15.81 8.14 -13.46
N SER A 116 -16.39 7.01 -13.04
CA SER A 116 -17.82 6.91 -12.76
C SER A 116 -18.14 7.39 -11.35
N ASP A 117 -19.27 8.08 -11.18
CA ASP A 117 -19.85 8.43 -9.88
C ASP A 117 -20.62 7.25 -9.26
N LYS A 118 -20.97 6.25 -10.07
CA LYS A 118 -21.71 5.06 -9.66
C LYS A 118 -20.92 4.20 -8.67
N PRO A 119 -21.51 3.81 -7.53
CA PRO A 119 -20.82 3.01 -6.51
C PRO A 119 -20.26 1.67 -7.01
N GLU A 120 -20.96 1.00 -7.92
CA GLU A 120 -20.59 -0.31 -8.48
C GLU A 120 -19.32 -0.28 -9.35
N ASP A 121 -19.04 0.89 -9.97
CA ASP A 121 -17.86 1.12 -10.80
C ASP A 121 -16.64 1.54 -9.96
N LYS A 122 -16.83 1.82 -8.66
CA LYS A 122 -15.76 2.15 -7.72
C LYS A 122 -15.15 0.90 -7.13
N LEU A 123 -13.97 1.07 -6.54
CA LEU A 123 -13.30 0.00 -5.81
C LEU A 123 -14.08 -0.30 -4.51
N THR A 124 -14.84 -1.39 -4.51
CA THR A 124 -15.71 -1.78 -3.39
C THR A 124 -14.94 -2.51 -2.28
N ALA A 125 -15.60 -2.80 -1.16
CA ALA A 125 -15.00 -3.63 -0.10
C ALA A 125 -14.66 -5.05 -0.60
N VAL A 126 -15.54 -5.65 -1.42
CA VAL A 126 -15.31 -6.98 -2.01
C VAL A 126 -14.10 -6.95 -2.93
N ASP A 127 -14.01 -5.94 -3.80
CA ASP A 127 -12.86 -5.75 -4.70
C ASP A 127 -11.54 -5.64 -3.92
N ARG A 128 -11.53 -4.88 -2.82
CA ARG A 128 -10.34 -4.75 -1.95
C ARG A 128 -9.96 -6.07 -1.27
N THR A 129 -10.94 -6.83 -0.80
CA THR A 129 -10.71 -8.16 -0.22
C THR A 129 -10.09 -9.11 -1.24
N GLU A 130 -10.59 -9.11 -2.47
CA GLU A 130 -10.05 -9.94 -3.56
C GLU A 130 -8.59 -9.57 -3.87
N LEU A 131 -8.30 -8.27 -4.01
CA LEU A 131 -6.93 -7.77 -4.22
C LEU A 131 -5.98 -8.16 -3.08
N MET A 132 -6.43 -7.97 -1.83
CA MET A 132 -5.66 -8.32 -0.63
C MET A 132 -5.31 -9.82 -0.62
N GLN A 133 -6.30 -10.69 -0.85
CA GLN A 133 -6.12 -12.14 -0.88
C GLN A 133 -5.18 -12.58 -2.00
N PHE A 134 -5.32 -11.99 -3.19
CA PHE A 134 -4.43 -12.24 -4.32
C PHE A 134 -2.98 -11.87 -3.98
N ILE A 135 -2.74 -10.67 -3.44
CA ILE A 135 -1.40 -10.19 -3.13
C ILE A 135 -0.76 -10.99 -1.99
N GLU A 136 -1.51 -11.35 -0.94
CA GLU A 136 -1.01 -12.20 0.15
C GLU A 136 -0.62 -13.61 -0.33
N LYS A 137 -1.40 -14.17 -1.28
CA LYS A 137 -1.06 -15.45 -1.91
C LYS A 137 0.24 -15.36 -2.69
N GLU A 138 0.41 -14.32 -3.51
CA GLU A 138 1.66 -14.11 -4.26
C GLU A 138 2.85 -13.83 -3.33
N LEU A 139 2.65 -13.04 -2.27
CA LEU A 139 3.68 -12.78 -1.25
C LEU A 139 4.15 -14.06 -0.56
N LYS A 140 3.23 -14.96 -0.23
CA LYS A 140 3.56 -16.27 0.37
C LYS A 140 4.36 -17.14 -0.60
N ARG A 141 3.92 -17.24 -1.87
CA ARG A 141 4.64 -17.99 -2.91
C ARG A 141 6.04 -17.41 -3.13
N PHE A 142 6.13 -16.10 -3.27
CA PHE A 142 7.39 -15.38 -3.44
C PHE A 142 8.34 -15.63 -2.27
N SER A 143 7.87 -15.54 -1.03
CA SER A 143 8.69 -15.77 0.18
C SER A 143 9.36 -17.14 0.21
N GLN A 144 8.75 -18.16 -0.39
CA GLN A 144 9.30 -19.53 -0.48
C GLN A 144 10.34 -19.68 -1.60
N GLU A 145 10.26 -18.79 -2.59
CA GLU A 145 11.07 -18.80 -3.81
C GLU A 145 12.17 -17.73 -3.81
N ILE A 146 12.34 -16.94 -2.73
CA ILE A 146 13.44 -15.96 -2.64
C ILE A 146 14.80 -16.66 -2.83
N LYS A 147 15.71 -16.04 -3.59
CA LYS A 147 17.10 -16.52 -3.73
C LYS A 147 17.82 -16.41 -2.39
N THR A 148 18.68 -17.38 -2.10
CA THR A 148 19.51 -17.42 -0.87
C THR A 148 20.30 -16.13 -0.62
N THR A 149 20.75 -15.44 -1.66
CA THR A 149 21.42 -14.13 -1.58
C THR A 149 20.59 -13.05 -0.87
N TYR A 150 19.26 -13.12 -0.95
CA TYR A 150 18.33 -12.12 -0.43
C TYR A 150 17.57 -12.56 0.82
N GLU A 151 17.56 -13.85 1.17
CA GLU A 151 16.79 -14.40 2.30
C GLU A 151 17.03 -13.66 3.63
N LYS A 152 18.30 -13.34 3.95
CA LYS A 152 18.64 -12.62 5.19
C LYS A 152 18.11 -11.19 5.26
N HIS A 153 17.70 -10.62 4.13
CA HIS A 153 17.14 -9.28 4.03
C HIS A 153 15.62 -9.30 4.00
N TRP A 154 15.00 -10.46 3.79
CA TRP A 154 13.55 -10.59 3.78
C TRP A 154 12.99 -10.57 5.21
N PRO A 155 12.15 -9.59 5.57
CA PRO A 155 11.65 -9.48 6.93
C PRO A 155 10.74 -10.64 7.32
N SER A 156 10.86 -11.12 8.56
CA SER A 156 10.08 -12.26 9.06
C SER A 156 8.57 -12.00 9.08
N ASP A 157 8.13 -10.74 9.17
CA ASP A 157 6.71 -10.35 9.14
C ASP A 157 6.08 -10.41 7.74
N MET A 158 6.90 -10.62 6.70
CA MET A 158 6.40 -10.87 5.35
C MET A 158 5.96 -12.32 5.14
N ILE A 159 6.46 -13.24 5.97
CA ILE A 159 6.02 -14.62 5.99
C ILE A 159 4.64 -14.63 6.65
N ALA A 160 3.58 -14.74 5.85
CA ALA A 160 2.21 -14.84 6.36
C ALA A 160 2.15 -15.94 7.43
N LYS A 161 1.89 -15.56 8.69
CA LYS A 161 1.47 -16.53 9.71
C LYS A 161 0.21 -17.20 9.16
N GLN A 162 0.16 -18.53 9.19
CA GLN A 162 -1.07 -19.25 8.83
C GLN A 162 -2.24 -18.60 9.57
N ALA A 163 -3.28 -18.21 8.82
CA ALA A 163 -4.55 -17.85 9.40
C ALA A 163 -5.16 -19.13 10.02
N SER A 164 -4.77 -19.44 11.25
CA SER A 164 -5.47 -20.42 12.07
C SER A 164 -6.80 -19.80 12.48
N GLY A 165 -7.87 -20.23 11.83
CA GLY A 165 -9.23 -20.17 12.37
C GLY A 165 -9.86 -18.78 12.37
N SER A 166 -11.14 -18.77 12.04
CA SER A 166 -12.06 -17.63 11.98
C SER A 166 -12.37 -16.96 13.33
N ASP A 167 -11.43 -16.89 14.27
CA ASP A 167 -11.69 -16.32 15.61
C ASP A 167 -10.41 -15.86 16.35
N GLN A 168 -9.72 -14.85 15.83
CA GLN A 168 -8.61 -14.22 16.55
C GLN A 168 -8.70 -12.69 16.51
N PRO A 169 -8.39 -12.00 17.64
CA PRO A 169 -8.48 -10.57 17.74
C PRO A 169 -7.41 -9.91 16.86
N VAL A 170 -7.82 -8.80 16.25
CA VAL A 170 -7.05 -7.92 15.36
C VAL A 170 -5.59 -7.83 15.80
N VAL A 171 -4.69 -8.39 15.00
CA VAL A 171 -3.25 -8.23 15.18
C VAL A 171 -2.94 -6.74 15.07
N ARG A 172 -2.46 -6.12 16.14
CA ARG A 172 -1.89 -4.77 16.09
C ARG A 172 -0.68 -4.80 15.17
N VAL A 173 -0.87 -4.41 13.92
CA VAL A 173 0.24 -4.18 12.99
C VAL A 173 0.88 -2.85 13.39
N SER A 174 2.12 -2.90 13.88
CA SER A 174 2.92 -1.70 14.07
C SER A 174 3.15 -1.05 12.69
N GLY A 175 2.76 0.21 12.53
CA GLY A 175 2.99 0.96 11.30
C GLY A 175 4.49 0.99 10.93
N PRO A 176 4.82 1.07 9.63
CA PRO A 176 6.22 1.02 9.17
C PRO A 176 7.03 2.21 9.71
N ALA A 177 8.14 1.92 10.39
CA ALA A 177 9.14 2.92 10.76
C ALA A 177 9.79 3.47 9.48
N GLY A 178 9.51 4.72 9.13
CA GLY A 178 10.08 5.39 7.96
C GLY A 178 9.26 6.59 7.48
N ALA A 179 7.93 6.52 7.53
CA ALA A 179 7.07 7.65 7.14
C ALA A 179 7.10 8.81 8.16
N THR A 180 7.43 8.52 9.42
CA THR A 180 7.33 9.47 10.52
C THR A 180 8.50 10.46 10.60
N SER A 181 9.63 10.19 9.92
CA SER A 181 10.82 11.06 9.99
C SER A 181 10.73 12.31 9.11
N GLN A 182 9.65 12.48 8.34
CA GLN A 182 9.44 13.63 7.45
C GLN A 182 8.22 14.49 7.80
N ILE A 183 7.56 14.26 8.94
CA ILE A 183 6.54 15.19 9.43
C ILE A 183 7.26 16.39 10.04
N GLY A 184 7.86 17.22 9.18
CA GLY A 184 8.16 18.60 9.51
C GLY A 184 6.83 19.30 9.81
N ILE A 185 6.85 20.18 10.81
CA ILE A 185 5.71 21.03 11.12
C ILE A 185 5.46 21.93 9.91
N ILE A 186 4.53 21.56 9.02
CA ILE A 186 3.99 22.45 8.00
C ILE A 186 2.87 23.23 8.67
N GLY A 187 3.27 24.25 9.43
CA GLY A 187 2.37 25.28 9.92
C GLY A 187 2.94 26.64 9.50
N PRO A 188 2.10 27.62 9.13
CA PRO A 188 2.58 28.99 9.02
C PRO A 188 3.12 29.42 10.38
N THR A 189 4.36 29.91 10.41
CA THR A 189 4.99 30.45 11.61
C THR A 189 4.22 31.71 12.04
N ILE A 190 3.28 31.57 12.97
CA ILE A 190 2.63 32.72 13.62
C ILE A 190 3.50 33.12 14.83
N PRO A 191 3.84 34.40 15.00
CA PRO A 191 4.63 34.84 16.15
C PRO A 191 3.87 34.60 17.46
N ALA A 192 4.62 34.16 18.47
CA ALA A 192 4.10 33.75 19.77
C ALA A 192 3.42 34.88 20.56
N ALA A 193 2.28 34.59 21.18
CA ALA A 193 1.68 35.37 22.26
C ALA A 193 0.98 34.42 23.27
N PRO A 194 0.81 34.83 24.55
CA PRO A 194 0.96 33.93 25.70
C PRO A 194 -0.30 33.20 26.18
N SER A 195 -0.03 32.19 27.00
CA SER A 195 -0.87 31.19 27.66
C SER A 195 -2.15 31.64 28.38
N GLY A 196 -3.28 30.96 28.11
CA GLY A 196 -4.49 30.93 28.94
C GLY A 196 -5.67 30.17 28.28
N PRO A 197 -6.57 29.48 29.01
CA PRO A 197 -7.31 28.32 28.50
C PRO A 197 -8.74 28.60 28.00
N THR A 198 -9.17 27.82 27.00
CA THR A 198 -10.50 27.20 26.71
C THR A 198 -10.62 27.02 25.20
N GLY A 199 -10.85 25.78 24.76
CA GLY A 199 -10.83 25.41 23.35
C GLY A 199 -11.96 26.05 22.53
N PRO A 200 -11.74 26.36 21.24
CA PRO A 200 -12.81 26.89 20.40
C PRO A 200 -13.55 25.80 19.62
N THR A 201 -14.87 25.89 19.72
CA THR A 201 -15.90 25.38 18.79
C THR A 201 -15.63 25.86 17.36
N PHE A 202 -15.79 24.97 16.36
CA PHE A 202 -15.78 25.35 14.95
C PHE A 202 -17.22 25.48 14.41
N THR A 203 -17.59 26.69 13.99
CA THR A 203 -18.70 26.96 13.07
C THR A 203 -18.12 27.35 11.71
N TYR A 204 -18.66 26.78 10.63
CA TYR A 204 -18.38 27.25 9.27
C TYR A 204 -19.60 28.00 8.71
N ARG A 205 -19.31 29.13 8.05
CA ARG A 205 -20.27 29.99 7.37
C ARG A 205 -20.32 29.57 5.89
N THR A 206 -21.50 29.28 5.36
CA THR A 206 -21.72 29.20 3.91
C THR A 206 -21.74 30.61 3.32
N ASN A 207 -21.24 30.76 2.10
CA ASN A 207 -21.59 31.76 1.08
C ASN A 207 -21.03 31.20 -0.25
N GLY A 208 -21.76 31.02 -1.34
CA GLY A 208 -22.91 31.81 -1.81
C GLY A 208 -22.41 32.82 -2.84
N SER A 209 -22.30 32.38 -4.11
CA SER A 209 -22.39 33.17 -5.34
C SER A 209 -22.65 32.20 -6.50
#